data_AF-A0A962INF9-F1
#
_entry.id   AF-A0A962INF9-F1
#
_cell.length_a   1.000
_cell.length_b   1.000
_cell.length_c   1.000
_cell.angle_alpha   90.00
_cell.angle_beta   90.00
_cell.angle_gamma   90.00
#
_symmetry.space_group_name_H-M   'P 1'
#
loop_
_entity.id
_entity.type
_entity.pdbx_description
1 polymer ?
#
loop_
_entity_poly.entity_id
_entity_poly.type
_entity_poly.pdbx_seq_one_letter_code
_entity_poly.pdbx_strand_id
1 'polypeptide(L)' 'MVIDLDLCVGCHACAVACKSWNSGGMAGPLTDTQPYG' A
#
# COMPACT_ATOMS: atom_id res chain seq x y z
N MET A 1 -11.12 3.06 2.96
CA MET A 1 -10.49 4.37 2.71
C MET A 1 -11.10 4.94 1.44
N VAL A 2 -11.67 6.14 1.50
CA VAL A 2 -12.11 6.89 0.31
C VAL A 2 -10.95 7.83 -0.04
N ILE A 3 -10.55 7.87 -1.32
CA ILE A 3 -9.41 8.66 -1.80
C ILE A 3 -9.94 9.73 -2.75
N ASP A 4 -9.47 10.96 -2.59
CA ASP A 4 -9.66 12.04 -3.55
C ASP A 4 -8.62 11.90 -4.67
N LEU A 5 -9.09 11.71 -5.92
CA LEU A 5 -8.21 11.52 -7.06
C LEU A 5 -7.68 12.84 -7.62
N ASP A 6 -8.33 13.97 -7.34
CA ASP A 6 -7.90 15.28 -7.84
C ASP A 6 -6.71 15.82 -7.04
N LEU A 7 -6.60 15.45 -5.75
CA LEU A 7 -5.43 15.75 -4.90
C LEU A 7 -4.34 14.67 -4.98
N CYS A 8 -4.63 13.51 -5.59
CA CYS A 8 -3.70 12.38 -5.61
C CYS A 8 -2.51 12.63 -6.55
N VAL A 9 -1.37 13.02 -5.99
CA VAL A 9 -0.12 13.24 -6.75
C VAL A 9 0.70 11.97 -7.02
N GLY A 10 0.20 10.79 -6.63
CA GLY A 10 0.95 9.54 -6.79
C GLY A 10 2.12 9.37 -5.82
N CYS A 11 2.04 9.88 -4.60
CA CYS A 11 3.12 9.76 -3.60
C CYS A 11 3.28 8.35 -2.99
N HIS A 12 2.41 7.40 -3.34
CA HIS A 12 2.41 6.01 -2.84
C HIS A 12 2.26 5.81 -1.31
N ALA A 13 2.00 6.87 -0.53
CA ALA A 13 1.87 6.77 0.92
C ALA A 13 0.75 5.81 1.37
N CYS A 14 -0.38 5.79 0.66
CA CYS A 14 -1.48 4.89 0.93
C CYS A 14 -1.09 3.40 0.77
N ALA A 15 -0.27 3.08 -0.23
CA ALA A 15 0.23 1.73 -0.47
C ALA A 15 1.23 1.29 0.61
N VAL A 16 2.14 2.18 1.00
CA VAL A 16 3.10 1.94 2.10
C VAL A 16 2.35 1.66 3.40
N ALA A 17 1.39 2.52 3.76
CA ALA A 17 0.60 2.36 4.98
C ALA A 17 -0.18 1.05 5.01
N CYS A 18 -0.81 0.67 3.88
CA CYS A 18 -1.53 -0.60 3.75
C CYS A 18 -0.60 -1.79 4.02
N LYS A 19 0.59 -1.79 3.43
CA LYS A 19 1.59 -2.84 3.65
C LYS A 19 2.06 -2.86 5.09
N SER A 20 2.44 -1.73 5.68
CA SER A 20 2.90 -1.66 7.07
C SER A 20 1.89 -2.23 8.07
N TRP A 21 0.61 -1.94 7.88
CA TRP A 21 -0.44 -2.46 8.75
C TRP A 21 -0.73 -3.96 8.55
N ASN A 22 -0.64 -4.46 7.31
CA ASN A 22 -1.07 -5.82 6.99
C ASN A 22 0.07 -6.84 6.91
N SER A 23 1.33 -6.41 6.82
CA SER A 23 2.50 -7.31 6.71
C SER A 23 2.94 -7.93 8.04
N GLY A 24 2.41 -7.49 9.18
CA GLY A 24 2.68 -8.05 10.50
C GLY A 24 1.64 -9.06 11.02
N GLY A 25 0.62 -9.38 10.23
CA GLY A 25 -0.50 -10.21 10.66
C GLY A 25 -0.33 -11.72 10.37
N MET A 26 -1.32 -12.52 10.75
CA MET A 26 -1.39 -13.98 10.52
C MET A 26 -1.21 -14.42 9.06
N ALA A 27 -1.44 -13.51 8.11
CA ALA A 27 -1.28 -13.75 6.68
C ALA A 27 0.19 -13.74 6.21
N GLY A 28 1.14 -13.43 7.10
CA GLY A 28 2.55 -13.29 6.76
C GLY A 28 2.87 -11.97 6.06
N PRO A 29 4.16 -11.75 5.71
CA PRO A 29 4.59 -10.52 5.06
C PRO A 29 3.93 -10.36 3.69
N LEU A 30 3.35 -9.19 3.42
CA LEU A 30 2.89 -8.82 2.07
C LEU A 30 4.11 -8.64 1.16
N THR A 31 4.46 -9.69 0.41
CA THR A 31 5.55 -9.64 -0.57
C THR A 31 5.10 -8.93 -1.84
N ASP A 32 5.79 -7.86 -2.24
CA ASP A 32 5.63 -7.30 -3.59
C ASP A 32 6.36 -8.19 -4.59
N THR A 33 5.61 -9.10 -5.22
CA THR A 33 6.15 -9.96 -6.27
C THR A 33 6.46 -9.17 -7.56
N GLN A 34 5.79 -8.03 -7.77
CA GLN A 34 6.01 -7.11 -8.88
C GLN A 34 6.02 -5.65 -8.39
N PRO A 35 7.12 -5.18 -7.78
CA PRO A 35 7.19 -3.85 -7.17
C PRO A 35 7.08 -2.69 -8.18
N TYR A 36 7.28 -2.97 -9.48
CA TYR A 36 7.28 -1.96 -10.55
C TYR A 36 6.36 -2.30 -11.74
N GLY A 37 5.67 -3.44 -11.71
CA GLY A 37 4.95 -3.99 -12.87
C GLY A 37 5.84 -4.80 -13.80
#